data_AF-X0S2S1-F1
#
_entry.id   AF-X0S2S1-F1
#
_cell.length_a   1.000
_cell.length_b   1.000
_cell.length_c   1.000
_cell.angle_alpha   90.00
_cell.angle_beta   90.00
_cell.angle_gamma   90.00
#
_symmetry.space_group_name_H-M   'P 1'
#
loop_
_entity.id
_entity.type
_entity.pdbx_description
1 polymer ?
#
loop_
_entity_poly.entity_id
_entity_poly.type
_entity_poly.pdbx_seq_one_letter_code
_entity_poly.pdbx_strand_id
1 'polypeptide(L)'
;MKIGKKLITGFMIVASLVGFVGVFSEISHNSIQTNSKIITKVIELDTLLDESLVKLLALVQTENVEDYIREKSDYEEIRTKFDALFKQLNNEYAKKLPDLGFNIKAFRKDAGELAKISNRLIALHKRCLAKNKASKEKKSLEKELRHKIRDTLFALQDNALTRDVELMQYKSKEALYQYKDQKHGVEWLESISKVKDNSLIVPSQDISKDLNAYERVAQNMCKIVVEQKTIETQEHLVFR
;
A
#
# COMPACT_ATOMS: atom_id res chain seq x y z
N MET A 1 37.92 -68.90 29.23
CA MET A 1 38.07 -67.55 28.64
C MET A 1 37.40 -67.34 27.25
N LYS A 2 36.52 -68.24 26.75
CA LYS A 2 35.89 -68.10 25.42
C LYS A 2 34.40 -67.68 25.45
N ILE A 3 33.68 -67.93 26.54
CA ILE A 3 32.24 -67.64 26.65
C ILE A 3 31.98 -66.15 26.91
N GLY A 4 32.75 -65.52 27.81
CA GLY A 4 32.61 -64.08 28.12
C GLY A 4 32.87 -63.15 26.92
N LYS A 5 33.86 -63.47 26.07
CA LYS A 5 34.10 -62.70 24.82
C LYS A 5 32.92 -62.80 23.85
N LYS A 6 32.31 -63.98 23.68
CA LYS A 6 31.14 -64.15 22.81
C LYS A 6 29.91 -63.39 23.32
N LEU A 7 29.72 -63.34 24.64
CA LEU A 7 28.62 -62.60 25.29
C LEU A 7 28.80 -61.08 25.13
N ILE A 8 30.02 -60.57 25.32
CA ILE A 8 30.33 -59.15 25.14
C ILE A 8 30.19 -58.73 23.67
N THR A 9 30.68 -59.54 22.72
CA THR A 9 30.50 -59.27 21.29
C THR A 9 29.03 -59.31 20.87
N GLY A 10 28.25 -60.26 21.41
CA GLY A 10 26.80 -60.31 21.19
C GLY A 10 26.08 -59.06 21.70
N PHE A 11 26.45 -58.58 22.89
CA PHE A 11 25.88 -57.37 23.47
C PHE A 11 26.23 -56.11 22.66
N MET A 12 27.47 -55.99 22.18
CA MET A 12 27.91 -54.87 21.34
C MET A 12 27.19 -54.83 19.98
N ILE A 13 26.90 -55.99 19.38
CA ILE A 13 26.13 -56.07 18.13
C ILE A 13 24.68 -55.63 18.34
N VAL A 14 24.03 -56.08 19.42
CA VAL A 14 22.66 -55.67 19.75
C VAL A 14 22.60 -54.18 20.09
N ALA A 15 23.54 -53.65 20.87
CA ALA A 15 23.63 -52.22 21.17
C ALA A 15 23.85 -51.37 19.91
N SER A 16 24.66 -51.85 18.97
CA SER A 16 24.88 -51.17 17.67
C SER A 16 23.61 -51.18 16.81
N LEU A 17 22.87 -52.30 16.77
CA LEU A 17 21.59 -52.39 16.07
C LEU A 17 20.51 -51.48 16.66
N VAL A 18 20.39 -51.44 18.00
CA VAL A 18 19.47 -50.54 18.70
C VAL A 18 19.83 -49.08 18.45
N GLY A 19 21.13 -48.73 18.51
CA GLY A 19 21.62 -47.39 18.15
C GLY A 19 21.33 -47.02 16.70
N PHE A 20 21.49 -47.96 15.76
CA PHE A 20 21.20 -47.75 14.35
C PHE A 20 19.69 -47.50 14.12
N VAL A 21 18.81 -48.31 14.73
CA VAL A 21 17.35 -48.11 14.65
C VAL A 21 16.94 -46.76 15.27
N GLY A 22 17.54 -46.37 16.40
CA GLY A 22 17.30 -45.07 17.03
C GLY A 22 17.68 -43.89 16.12
N VAL A 23 18.88 -43.93 15.54
CA VAL A 23 19.37 -42.89 14.62
C VAL A 23 18.52 -42.81 13.35
N PHE A 24 18.11 -43.94 12.76
CA PHE A 24 17.23 -43.93 11.59
C PHE A 24 15.81 -43.45 11.92
N SER A 25 15.28 -43.79 13.10
CA SER A 25 13.99 -43.28 13.56
C SER A 25 14.03 -41.76 13.80
N GLU A 26 15.12 -41.25 14.38
CA GLU A 26 15.30 -39.82 14.64
C GLU A 26 15.54 -39.03 13.33
N ILE A 27 16.33 -39.57 12.40
CA ILE A 27 16.50 -39.01 11.06
C ILE A 27 15.18 -39.02 10.29
N SER A 28 14.40 -40.10 10.36
CA SER A 28 13.08 -40.22 9.74
C SER A 28 12.09 -39.22 10.33
N HIS A 29 12.03 -39.10 11.66
CA HIS A 29 11.15 -38.16 12.33
C HIS A 29 11.51 -36.69 12.02
N ASN A 30 12.80 -36.35 12.04
CA ASN A 30 13.29 -35.02 11.67
C ASN A 30 13.04 -34.70 10.19
N SER A 31 13.14 -35.70 9.31
CA SER A 31 12.79 -35.57 7.88
C SER A 31 11.30 -35.28 7.70
N ILE A 32 10.43 -36.05 8.36
CA ILE A 32 8.97 -35.85 8.33
C ILE A 32 8.59 -34.48 8.89
N GLN A 33 9.15 -34.08 10.04
CA GLN A 33 8.89 -32.75 10.61
C GLN A 33 9.36 -31.62 9.69
N THR A 34 10.51 -31.78 9.03
CA THR A 34 11.01 -30.77 8.08
C THR A 34 10.10 -30.68 6.86
N ASN A 35 9.69 -31.81 6.28
CA ASN A 35 8.80 -31.83 5.12
C ASN A 35 7.42 -31.24 5.44
N SER A 36 6.88 -31.55 6.63
CA SER A 36 5.64 -30.95 7.13
C SER A 36 5.75 -29.42 7.21
N LYS A 37 6.83 -28.89 7.79
CA LYS A 37 7.09 -27.44 7.84
C LYS A 37 7.19 -26.81 6.44
N ILE A 38 7.84 -27.48 5.49
CA ILE A 38 7.94 -27.00 4.11
C ILE A 38 6.56 -26.93 3.46
N ILE A 39 5.75 -27.99 3.59
CA ILE A 39 4.39 -28.05 3.05
C ILE A 39 3.52 -26.94 3.65
N THR A 40 3.56 -26.75 4.97
CA THR A 40 2.85 -25.65 5.64
C THR A 40 3.24 -24.29 5.07
N LYS A 41 4.54 -24.03 4.88
CA LYS A 41 5.00 -22.75 4.30
C LYS A 41 4.61 -22.58 2.83
N VAL A 42 4.52 -23.66 2.05
CA VAL A 42 4.03 -23.61 0.66
C VAL A 42 2.54 -23.29 0.64
N ILE A 43 1.75 -23.87 1.55
CA ILE A 43 0.32 -23.53 1.71
C ILE A 43 0.16 -22.06 2.14
N GLU A 44 0.93 -21.58 3.12
CA GLU A 44 0.93 -20.17 3.52
C GLU A 44 1.26 -19.22 2.35
N LEU A 45 2.20 -19.62 1.49
CA LEU A 45 2.59 -18.85 0.31
C LEU A 45 1.46 -18.77 -0.72
N ASP A 46 0.73 -19.86 -0.92
CA ASP A 46 -0.44 -19.93 -1.81
C ASP A 46 -1.59 -19.06 -1.28
N THR A 47 -1.88 -19.14 0.04
CA THR A 47 -2.87 -18.28 0.68
C THR A 47 -2.54 -16.79 0.52
N LEU A 48 -1.27 -16.41 0.70
CA LEU A 48 -0.83 -15.02 0.51
C LEU A 48 -0.96 -14.57 -0.95
N LEU A 49 -0.80 -15.48 -1.91
CA LEU A 49 -1.02 -15.20 -3.33
C LEU A 49 -2.50 -14.89 -3.61
N ASP A 50 -3.40 -15.73 -3.10
CA ASP A 50 -4.85 -15.54 -3.22
C ASP A 50 -5.31 -14.23 -2.56
N GLU A 51 -4.84 -13.96 -1.33
CA GLU A 51 -5.12 -12.70 -0.65
C GLU A 51 -4.59 -11.49 -1.44
N SER A 52 -3.40 -11.61 -2.05
CA SER A 52 -2.83 -10.55 -2.90
C SER A 52 -3.70 -10.28 -4.12
N LEU A 53 -4.27 -11.31 -4.74
CA LEU A 53 -5.20 -11.17 -5.87
C LEU A 53 -6.50 -10.47 -5.44
N VAL A 54 -7.07 -10.85 -4.30
CA VAL A 54 -8.27 -10.20 -3.75
C VAL A 54 -8.01 -8.73 -3.46
N LYS A 55 -6.89 -8.39 -2.82
CA LYS A 55 -6.52 -7.00 -2.54
C LYS A 55 -6.20 -6.22 -3.81
N LEU A 56 -5.60 -6.83 -4.82
CA LEU A 56 -5.40 -6.22 -6.12
C LEU A 56 -6.74 -5.89 -6.79
N LEU A 57 -7.70 -6.81 -6.75
CA LEU A 57 -9.05 -6.61 -7.28
C LEU A 57 -9.74 -5.45 -6.57
N ALA A 58 -9.71 -5.42 -5.24
CA ALA A 58 -10.25 -4.32 -4.45
C ALA A 58 -9.60 -2.98 -4.84
N LEU A 59 -8.26 -2.96 -4.95
CA LEU A 59 -7.50 -1.78 -5.35
C LEU A 59 -7.94 -1.24 -6.72
N VAL A 60 -8.13 -2.10 -7.73
CA VAL A 60 -8.51 -1.65 -9.08
C VAL A 60 -10.01 -1.42 -9.27
N GLN A 61 -10.83 -1.78 -8.29
CA GLN A 61 -12.25 -1.41 -8.24
C GLN A 61 -12.50 -0.05 -7.58
N THR A 62 -11.46 0.57 -6.98
CA THR A 62 -11.62 1.85 -6.28
C THR A 62 -12.05 2.96 -7.26
N GLU A 63 -13.12 3.67 -6.92
CA GLU A 63 -13.63 4.77 -7.75
C GLU A 63 -13.15 6.15 -7.28
N ASN A 64 -12.24 6.24 -6.32
CA ASN A 64 -11.68 7.51 -5.89
C ASN A 64 -10.27 7.33 -5.34
N VAL A 65 -9.55 8.44 -5.24
CA VAL A 65 -8.15 8.46 -4.83
C VAL A 65 -7.98 8.11 -3.34
N GLU A 66 -8.94 8.47 -2.48
CA GLU A 66 -8.87 8.21 -1.05
C GLU A 66 -8.93 6.70 -0.75
N ASP A 67 -9.88 5.99 -1.34
CA ASP A 67 -9.98 4.53 -1.25
C ASP A 67 -8.79 3.86 -1.94
N TYR A 68 -8.36 4.37 -3.10
CA TYR A 68 -7.17 3.85 -3.79
C TYR A 68 -5.93 3.81 -2.88
N ILE A 69 -5.67 4.86 -2.11
CA ILE A 69 -4.52 4.91 -1.20
C ILE A 69 -4.65 3.87 -0.09
N ARG A 70 -5.84 3.74 0.49
CA ARG A 70 -6.09 2.77 1.56
C ARG A 70 -5.86 1.34 1.04
N GLU A 71 -6.53 0.98 -0.04
CA GLU A 71 -6.40 -0.37 -0.63
C GLU A 71 -4.98 -0.64 -1.15
N LYS A 72 -4.25 0.40 -1.56
CA LYS A 72 -2.86 0.27 -2.01
C LYS A 72 -1.95 -0.16 -0.85
N SER A 73 -2.12 0.45 0.32
CA SER A 73 -1.35 0.10 1.52
C SER A 73 -1.57 -1.37 1.89
N ASP A 74 -2.82 -1.82 1.89
CA ASP A 74 -3.18 -3.21 2.17
C ASP A 74 -2.54 -4.18 1.16
N TYR A 75 -2.59 -3.85 -0.14
CA TYR A 75 -1.96 -4.66 -1.18
C TYR A 75 -0.43 -4.74 -1.00
N GLU A 76 0.23 -3.61 -0.71
CA GLU A 76 1.68 -3.55 -0.48
C GLU A 76 2.11 -4.35 0.76
N GLU A 77 1.30 -4.36 1.82
CA GLU A 77 1.56 -5.14 3.02
C GLU A 77 1.55 -6.65 2.71
N ILE A 78 0.49 -7.15 2.06
CA ILE A 78 0.39 -8.59 1.72
C ILE A 78 1.51 -8.99 0.77
N ARG A 79 1.82 -8.14 -0.21
CA ARG A 79 2.91 -8.40 -1.15
C ARG A 79 4.26 -8.50 -0.45
N THR A 80 4.50 -7.65 0.55
CA THR A 80 5.72 -7.69 1.36
C THR A 80 5.82 -9.00 2.15
N LYS A 81 4.71 -9.48 2.73
CA LYS A 81 4.66 -10.78 3.43
C LYS A 81 4.94 -11.95 2.47
N PHE A 82 4.34 -11.93 1.28
CA PHE A 82 4.58 -12.92 0.24
C PHE A 82 6.07 -12.98 -0.15
N ASP A 83 6.68 -11.83 -0.46
CA ASP A 83 8.08 -11.75 -0.86
C ASP A 83 9.03 -12.24 0.24
N ALA A 84 8.74 -11.91 1.50
CA ALA A 84 9.49 -12.37 2.66
C ALA A 84 9.42 -13.89 2.83
N LEU A 85 8.21 -14.46 2.77
CA LEU A 85 8.01 -15.90 2.89
C LEU A 85 8.65 -16.65 1.73
N PHE A 86 8.50 -16.16 0.50
CA PHE A 86 9.12 -16.75 -0.69
C PHE A 86 10.65 -16.77 -0.59
N LYS A 87 11.25 -15.68 -0.12
CA LYS A 87 12.70 -15.59 0.11
C LYS A 87 13.15 -16.58 1.19
N GLN A 88 12.40 -16.71 2.28
CA GLN A 88 12.69 -17.68 3.33
C GLN A 88 12.66 -19.11 2.79
N LEU A 89 11.58 -19.46 2.07
CA LEU A 89 11.34 -20.77 1.49
C LEU A 89 12.46 -21.18 0.53
N ASN A 90 12.90 -20.23 -0.32
CA ASN A 90 14.02 -20.42 -1.22
C ASN A 90 15.36 -20.59 -0.47
N ASN A 91 15.63 -19.79 0.56
CA ASN A 91 16.94 -19.82 1.23
C ASN A 91 17.11 -21.03 2.15
N GLU A 92 16.06 -21.42 2.88
CA GLU A 92 16.12 -22.51 3.85
C GLU A 92 15.91 -23.89 3.22
N TYR A 93 15.08 -23.98 2.16
CA TYR A 93 14.59 -25.26 1.67
C TYR A 93 14.85 -25.55 0.18
N ALA A 94 15.56 -24.69 -0.56
CA ALA A 94 15.80 -24.85 -2.01
C ALA A 94 16.21 -26.26 -2.45
N LYS A 95 17.02 -26.97 -1.65
CA LYS A 95 17.49 -28.33 -1.98
C LYS A 95 16.44 -29.43 -1.74
N LYS A 96 15.48 -29.21 -0.84
CA LYS A 96 14.44 -30.18 -0.45
C LYS A 96 13.12 -29.99 -1.21
N LEU A 97 12.89 -28.81 -1.77
CA LEU A 97 11.67 -28.50 -2.54
C LEU A 97 11.47 -29.40 -3.78
N PRO A 98 12.51 -29.73 -4.58
CA PRO A 98 12.34 -30.63 -5.71
C PRO A 98 11.91 -32.05 -5.29
N ASP A 99 12.43 -32.54 -4.17
CA ASP A 99 12.10 -33.87 -3.63
C ASP A 99 10.63 -33.95 -3.18
N LEU A 100 10.01 -32.80 -2.89
CA LEU A 100 8.60 -32.65 -2.56
C LEU A 100 7.74 -32.30 -3.79
N GLY A 101 8.32 -32.30 -5.00
CA GLY A 101 7.63 -31.99 -6.24
C GLY A 101 7.39 -30.48 -6.47
N PHE A 102 7.93 -29.60 -5.64
CA PHE A 102 7.76 -28.16 -5.78
C PHE A 102 8.84 -27.55 -6.69
N ASN A 103 8.44 -27.09 -7.88
CA ASN A 103 9.35 -26.44 -8.83
C ASN A 103 9.45 -24.93 -8.58
N ILE A 104 10.39 -24.54 -7.72
CA ILE A 104 10.59 -23.14 -7.34
C ILE A 104 10.95 -22.21 -8.52
N LYS A 105 11.60 -22.74 -9.57
CA LYS A 105 11.94 -21.94 -10.76
C LYS A 105 10.69 -21.60 -11.59
N ALA A 106 9.80 -22.57 -11.77
CA ALA A 106 8.52 -22.36 -12.45
C ALA A 106 7.65 -21.37 -11.66
N PHE A 107 7.48 -21.60 -10.36
CA PHE A 107 6.73 -20.71 -9.48
C PHE A 107 7.27 -19.26 -9.50
N ARG A 108 8.59 -19.07 -9.44
CA ARG A 108 9.21 -17.73 -9.56
C ARG A 108 8.84 -17.04 -10.87
N LYS A 109 8.83 -17.78 -11.98
CA LYS A 109 8.48 -17.24 -13.30
C LYS A 109 7.03 -16.77 -13.31
N ASP A 110 6.13 -17.60 -12.82
CA ASP A 110 4.69 -17.30 -12.80
C ASP A 110 4.37 -16.12 -11.88
N ALA A 111 4.97 -16.08 -10.69
CA ALA A 111 4.87 -14.93 -9.78
C ALA A 111 5.42 -13.63 -10.42
N GLY A 112 6.50 -13.74 -11.20
CA GLY A 112 7.06 -12.63 -11.96
C GLY A 112 6.15 -12.10 -13.07
N GLU A 113 5.47 -12.98 -13.80
CA GLU A 113 4.49 -12.59 -14.82
C GLU A 113 3.23 -11.98 -14.19
N LEU A 114 2.72 -12.56 -13.10
CA LEU A 114 1.61 -11.99 -12.35
C LEU A 114 1.97 -10.59 -11.85
N ALA A 115 3.14 -10.41 -11.25
CA ALA A 115 3.64 -9.11 -10.81
C ALA A 115 3.61 -8.05 -11.93
N LYS A 116 4.01 -8.42 -13.16
CA LYS A 116 3.97 -7.51 -14.32
C LYS A 116 2.54 -7.13 -14.67
N ILE A 117 1.62 -8.11 -14.71
CA ILE A 117 0.20 -7.88 -15.01
C ILE A 117 -0.42 -6.96 -13.96
N SER A 118 -0.21 -7.26 -12.68
CA SER A 118 -0.71 -6.46 -11.55
C SER A 118 -0.20 -5.03 -11.62
N ASN A 119 1.09 -4.83 -11.90
CA ASN A 119 1.65 -3.49 -12.04
C ASN A 119 1.03 -2.71 -13.22
N ARG A 120 0.76 -3.38 -14.35
CA ARG A 120 0.07 -2.77 -15.49
C ARG A 120 -1.38 -2.41 -15.15
N LEU A 121 -2.09 -3.29 -14.44
CA LEU A 121 -3.47 -3.07 -14.00
C LEU A 121 -3.55 -1.88 -13.06
N ILE A 122 -2.65 -1.81 -12.07
CA ILE A 122 -2.53 -0.66 -11.15
C ILE A 122 -2.22 0.62 -11.91
N ALA A 123 -1.31 0.59 -12.89
CA ALA A 123 -0.97 1.75 -13.70
C ALA A 123 -2.18 2.22 -14.53
N LEU A 124 -2.92 1.30 -15.17
CA LEU A 124 -4.14 1.64 -15.90
C LEU A 124 -5.20 2.23 -14.98
N HIS A 125 -5.39 1.64 -13.80
CA HIS A 125 -6.34 2.12 -12.81
C HIS A 125 -6.01 3.53 -12.32
N LYS A 126 -4.73 3.78 -12.00
CA LYS A 126 -4.21 5.12 -11.69
C LYS A 126 -4.56 6.16 -12.76
N ARG A 127 -4.46 5.80 -14.05
CA ARG A 127 -4.85 6.69 -15.17
C ARG A 127 -6.35 6.97 -15.18
N CYS A 128 -7.18 5.96 -14.91
CA CYS A 128 -8.62 6.13 -14.78
C CYS A 128 -8.97 7.02 -13.59
N LEU A 129 -8.31 6.81 -12.44
CA LEU A 129 -8.45 7.63 -11.24
C LEU A 129 -8.01 9.09 -11.45
N ALA A 130 -6.99 9.33 -12.26
CA ALA A 130 -6.58 10.70 -12.61
C ALA A 130 -7.66 11.42 -13.43
N LYS A 131 -8.46 10.69 -14.20
CA LYS A 131 -9.56 11.23 -15.02
C LYS A 131 -10.91 11.28 -14.29
N ASN A 132 -10.91 11.02 -12.99
CA ASN A 132 -12.09 10.58 -12.26
C ASN A 132 -13.08 11.69 -11.88
N LYS A 133 -14.36 11.30 -11.84
CA LYS A 133 -15.54 12.08 -11.48
C LYS A 133 -15.43 12.74 -10.11
N ALA A 134 -14.80 12.09 -9.13
CA ALA A 134 -14.57 12.66 -7.80
C ALA A 134 -13.74 13.96 -7.83
N SER A 135 -12.73 14.07 -8.71
CA SER A 135 -11.99 15.33 -8.91
C SER A 135 -12.88 16.42 -9.49
N LYS A 136 -13.80 16.07 -10.40
CA LYS A 136 -14.75 17.00 -11.01
C LYS A 136 -15.77 17.50 -9.99
N GLU A 137 -16.32 16.61 -9.17
CA GLU A 137 -17.28 16.94 -8.10
C GLU A 137 -16.62 17.82 -7.04
N LYS A 138 -15.43 17.46 -6.57
CA LYS A 138 -14.68 18.27 -5.59
C LYS A 138 -14.24 19.63 -6.13
N LYS A 139 -13.85 19.74 -7.41
CA LYS A 139 -13.60 21.03 -8.08
C LYS A 139 -14.86 21.90 -8.16
N SER A 140 -16.02 21.29 -8.41
CA SER A 140 -17.30 22.01 -8.41
C SER A 140 -17.62 22.54 -7.02
N LEU A 141 -17.47 21.70 -5.99
CA LEU A 141 -17.71 22.08 -4.61
C LEU A 141 -16.72 23.14 -4.10
N GLU A 142 -15.44 23.02 -4.44
CA GLU A 142 -14.41 24.05 -4.17
C GLU A 142 -14.83 25.39 -4.76
N LYS A 143 -15.27 25.40 -6.03
CA LYS A 143 -15.72 26.63 -6.70
C LYS A 143 -16.91 27.25 -6.01
N GLU A 144 -17.91 26.45 -5.65
CA GLU A 144 -19.11 26.90 -4.95
C GLU A 144 -18.76 27.55 -3.60
N LEU A 145 -18.02 26.83 -2.75
CA LEU A 145 -17.60 27.32 -1.43
C LEU A 145 -16.73 28.58 -1.55
N ARG A 146 -15.80 28.62 -2.50
CA ARG A 146 -14.94 29.80 -2.73
C ARG A 146 -15.76 31.04 -3.08
N HIS A 147 -16.79 30.90 -3.93
CA HIS A 147 -17.67 32.01 -4.27
C HIS A 147 -18.53 32.43 -3.08
N LYS A 148 -19.09 31.47 -2.34
CA LYS A 148 -19.89 31.75 -1.14
C LYS A 148 -19.09 32.51 -0.07
N ILE A 149 -17.85 32.07 0.19
CA ILE A 149 -16.93 32.74 1.14
C ILE A 149 -16.58 34.13 0.64
N ARG A 150 -16.24 34.29 -0.64
CA ARG A 150 -15.94 35.59 -1.24
C ARG A 150 -17.08 36.57 -1.04
N ASP A 151 -18.27 36.19 -1.48
CA ASP A 151 -19.42 37.10 -1.51
C ASP A 151 -19.81 37.52 -0.08
N THR A 152 -19.75 36.58 0.86
CA THR A 152 -19.98 36.85 2.29
C THR A 152 -18.94 37.81 2.87
N LEU A 153 -17.65 37.56 2.65
CA LEU A 153 -16.59 38.36 3.26
C LEU A 153 -16.41 39.72 2.59
N PHE A 154 -16.66 39.83 1.28
CA PHE A 154 -16.60 41.10 0.56
C PHE A 154 -17.73 42.05 0.98
N ALA A 155 -18.90 41.52 1.36
CA ALA A 155 -20.01 42.32 1.87
C ALA A 155 -19.66 43.08 3.15
N LEU A 156 -18.62 42.65 3.88
CA LEU A 156 -18.13 43.33 5.09
C LEU A 156 -17.34 44.61 4.79
N GLN A 157 -16.94 44.84 3.53
CA GLN A 157 -16.18 46.02 3.09
C GLN A 157 -14.85 46.26 3.85
N ASP A 158 -14.27 45.20 4.42
CA ASP A 158 -12.94 45.23 5.03
C ASP A 158 -11.87 45.00 3.95
N ASN A 159 -11.06 46.02 3.68
CA ASN A 159 -10.03 46.00 2.66
C ASN A 159 -8.92 44.96 2.92
N ALA A 160 -8.56 44.73 4.18
CA ALA A 160 -7.52 43.76 4.53
C ALA A 160 -8.05 42.33 4.34
N LEU A 161 -9.25 42.06 4.82
CA LEU A 161 -9.92 40.77 4.65
C LEU A 161 -10.22 40.46 3.18
N THR A 162 -10.64 41.47 2.41
CA THR A 162 -10.85 41.35 0.96
C THR A 162 -9.57 40.88 0.27
N ARG A 163 -8.42 41.49 0.59
CA ARG A 163 -7.13 41.10 0.02
C ARG A 163 -6.72 39.68 0.40
N ASP A 164 -6.96 39.27 1.65
CA ASP A 164 -6.66 37.90 2.09
C ASP A 164 -7.53 36.87 1.38
N VAL A 165 -8.80 37.17 1.13
CA VAL A 165 -9.70 36.34 0.34
C VAL A 165 -9.23 36.26 -1.11
N GLU A 166 -8.84 37.37 -1.74
CA GLU A 166 -8.29 37.36 -3.10
C GLU A 166 -7.04 36.49 -3.21
N LEU A 167 -6.13 36.61 -2.23
CA LEU A 167 -4.93 35.78 -2.16
C LEU A 167 -5.28 34.29 -2.01
N MET A 168 -6.25 33.97 -1.16
CA MET A 168 -6.73 32.60 -0.98
C MET A 168 -7.28 32.00 -2.28
N GLN A 169 -8.00 32.79 -3.08
CA GLN A 169 -8.48 32.35 -4.40
C GLN A 169 -7.35 32.19 -5.41
N TYR A 170 -6.37 33.10 -5.38
CA TYR A 170 -5.22 33.03 -6.26
C TYR A 170 -4.41 31.75 -5.97
N LYS A 171 -4.14 31.46 -4.69
CA LYS A 171 -3.43 30.25 -4.26
C LYS A 171 -4.19 28.96 -4.58
N SER A 172 -5.52 28.96 -4.47
CA SER A 172 -6.30 27.79 -4.92
C SER A 172 -6.12 27.50 -6.41
N LYS A 173 -6.06 28.54 -7.26
CA LYS A 173 -5.83 28.36 -8.70
C LYS A 173 -4.42 27.87 -9.02
N GLU A 174 -3.40 28.42 -8.36
CA GLU A 174 -2.01 27.97 -8.51
C GLU A 174 -1.88 26.49 -8.16
N ALA A 175 -2.41 26.08 -7.01
CA ALA A 175 -2.37 24.70 -6.54
C ALA A 175 -3.13 23.74 -7.47
N LEU A 176 -4.33 24.11 -7.92
CA LEU A 176 -5.21 23.20 -8.67
C LEU A 176 -4.87 23.06 -10.15
N TYR A 177 -4.37 24.12 -10.79
CA TYR A 177 -4.28 24.17 -12.25
C TYR A 177 -2.86 24.36 -12.77
N GLN A 178 -1.99 25.07 -12.05
CA GLN A 178 -0.64 25.38 -12.55
C GLN A 178 0.40 24.37 -12.07
N TYR A 179 0.62 24.30 -10.76
CA TYR A 179 1.77 23.56 -10.20
C TYR A 179 1.41 22.13 -9.81
N LYS A 180 0.27 21.96 -9.10
CA LYS A 180 -0.20 20.66 -8.60
C LYS A 180 0.86 19.93 -7.76
N ASP A 181 1.56 20.68 -6.91
CA ASP A 181 2.56 20.18 -5.99
C ASP A 181 2.19 20.46 -4.52
N GLN A 182 2.91 19.81 -3.60
CA GLN A 182 2.64 19.92 -2.18
C GLN A 182 2.90 21.33 -1.64
N LYS A 183 3.89 22.04 -2.20
CA LYS A 183 4.25 23.40 -1.77
C LYS A 183 3.08 24.36 -1.96
N HIS A 184 2.52 24.43 -3.17
CA HIS A 184 1.39 25.33 -3.45
C HIS A 184 0.10 24.88 -2.75
N GLY A 185 -0.05 23.57 -2.49
CA GLY A 185 -1.11 23.08 -1.63
C GLY A 185 -1.02 23.61 -0.19
N VAL A 186 0.19 23.66 0.39
CA VAL A 186 0.43 24.25 1.71
C VAL A 186 0.17 25.75 1.71
N GLU A 187 0.69 26.49 0.72
CA GLU A 187 0.46 27.94 0.60
C GLU A 187 -1.04 28.29 0.49
N TRP A 188 -1.82 27.45 -0.20
CA TRP A 188 -3.27 27.60 -0.24
C TRP A 188 -3.90 27.35 1.15
N LEU A 189 -3.54 26.29 1.86
CA LEU A 189 -4.07 26.04 3.20
C LEU A 189 -3.72 27.17 4.19
N GLU A 190 -2.49 27.66 4.17
CA GLU A 190 -2.05 28.80 4.98
C GLU A 190 -2.88 30.05 4.71
N SER A 191 -3.22 30.33 3.44
CA SER A 191 -4.09 31.45 3.08
C SER A 191 -5.51 31.30 3.63
N ILE A 192 -6.04 30.07 3.73
CA ILE A 192 -7.35 29.81 4.36
C ILE A 192 -7.26 30.07 5.87
N SER A 193 -6.21 29.59 6.54
CA SER A 193 -5.98 29.86 7.96
C SER A 193 -5.92 31.35 8.25
N LYS A 194 -5.22 32.12 7.41
CA LYS A 194 -5.15 33.58 7.54
C LYS A 194 -6.53 34.26 7.41
N VAL A 195 -7.35 33.83 6.45
CA VAL A 195 -8.73 34.33 6.31
C VAL A 195 -9.56 33.96 7.54
N LYS A 196 -9.41 32.74 8.06
CA LYS A 196 -10.09 32.30 9.29
C LYS A 196 -9.74 33.21 10.47
N ASP A 197 -8.45 33.43 10.72
CA ASP A 197 -7.95 34.23 11.83
C ASP A 197 -8.47 35.68 11.76
N ASN A 198 -8.47 36.28 10.56
CA ASN A 198 -8.96 37.65 10.36
C ASN A 198 -10.50 37.75 10.34
N SER A 199 -11.21 36.66 10.01
CA SER A 199 -12.68 36.63 10.00
C SER A 199 -13.32 36.49 11.39
N LEU A 200 -12.56 36.06 12.41
CA LEU A 200 -13.06 35.87 13.79
C LEU A 200 -13.53 37.18 14.45
N ILE A 201 -13.22 38.34 13.86
CA ILE A 201 -13.62 39.66 14.34
C ILE A 201 -15.10 39.95 14.01
N VAL A 202 -15.71 39.23 13.06
CA VAL A 202 -17.12 39.41 12.65
C VAL A 202 -17.89 38.09 12.81
N PRO A 203 -18.73 37.96 13.85
CA PRO A 203 -19.38 36.68 14.14
C PRO A 203 -20.63 36.51 13.27
N SER A 204 -20.48 35.84 12.13
CA SER A 204 -21.57 35.01 11.61
C SER A 204 -21.19 33.54 11.81
N GLN A 205 -22.03 32.77 12.50
CA GLN A 205 -21.78 31.34 12.71
C GLN A 205 -21.67 30.57 11.38
N ASP A 206 -22.19 31.11 10.29
CA ASP A 206 -22.22 30.47 8.98
C ASP A 206 -20.88 30.57 8.25
N ILE A 207 -20.15 31.69 8.35
CA ILE A 207 -18.87 31.83 7.63
C ILE A 207 -17.78 30.93 8.20
N SER A 208 -17.76 30.72 9.52
CA SER A 208 -16.83 29.79 10.16
C SER A 208 -17.05 28.34 9.70
N LYS A 209 -18.32 27.92 9.57
CA LYS A 209 -18.67 26.60 9.03
C LYS A 209 -18.24 26.46 7.57
N ASP A 210 -18.48 27.48 6.75
CA ASP A 210 -18.10 27.47 5.35
C ASP A 210 -16.58 27.44 5.16
N LEU A 211 -15.82 28.21 5.93
CA LEU A 211 -14.35 28.19 5.91
C LEU A 211 -13.79 26.83 6.33
N ASN A 212 -14.35 26.19 7.35
CA ASN A 212 -13.97 24.83 7.75
C ASN A 212 -14.34 23.78 6.68
N ALA A 213 -15.47 23.94 6.01
CA ALA A 213 -15.83 23.09 4.88
C ALA A 213 -14.87 23.29 3.70
N TYR A 214 -14.51 24.53 3.40
CA TYR A 214 -13.58 24.88 2.33
C TYR A 214 -12.17 24.38 2.60
N GLU A 215 -11.68 24.49 3.84
CA GLU A 215 -10.39 23.93 4.26
C GLU A 215 -10.33 22.41 4.04
N ARG A 216 -11.37 21.67 4.44
CA ARG A 216 -11.44 20.21 4.19
C ARG A 216 -11.44 19.88 2.70
N VAL A 217 -12.19 20.64 1.89
CA VAL A 217 -12.18 20.46 0.43
C VAL A 217 -10.81 20.77 -0.15
N ALA A 218 -10.14 21.82 0.34
CA ALA A 218 -8.79 22.19 -0.08
C ALA A 218 -7.78 21.10 0.24
N GLN A 219 -7.79 20.56 1.46
CA GLN A 219 -6.92 19.45 1.87
C GLN A 219 -7.09 18.24 0.96
N ASN A 220 -8.34 17.82 0.71
CA ASN A 220 -8.62 16.67 -0.17
C ASN A 220 -8.18 16.97 -1.61
N MET A 221 -8.46 18.18 -2.11
CA MET A 221 -8.08 18.56 -3.47
C MET A 221 -6.56 18.62 -3.65
N CYS A 222 -5.82 19.19 -2.69
CA CYS A 222 -4.36 19.21 -2.68
C CYS A 222 -3.79 17.79 -2.79
N LYS A 223 -4.30 16.87 -1.95
CA LYS A 223 -3.91 15.47 -1.99
C LYS A 223 -4.17 14.84 -3.36
N ILE A 224 -5.38 15.03 -3.91
CA ILE A 224 -5.78 14.51 -5.22
C ILE A 224 -4.86 15.04 -6.33
N VAL A 225 -4.64 16.35 -6.43
CA VAL A 225 -3.88 16.93 -7.56
C VAL A 225 -2.39 16.57 -7.50
N VAL A 226 -1.80 16.48 -6.30
CA VAL A 226 -0.40 16.07 -6.11
C VAL A 226 -0.20 14.61 -6.50
N GLU A 227 -1.10 13.73 -6.07
CA GLU A 227 -1.02 12.32 -6.44
C GLU A 227 -1.27 12.10 -7.93
N GLN A 228 -2.24 12.82 -8.53
CA GLN A 228 -2.44 12.82 -9.98
C GLN A 228 -1.16 13.23 -10.72
N LYS A 229 -0.50 14.31 -10.29
CA LYS A 229 0.75 14.78 -10.90
C LYS A 229 1.91 13.80 -10.71
N THR A 230 1.97 13.14 -9.55
CA THR A 230 2.99 12.13 -9.23
C THR A 230 2.81 10.90 -10.12
N ILE A 231 1.57 10.45 -10.30
CA ILE A 231 1.22 9.36 -11.23
C ILE A 231 1.65 9.72 -12.65
N GLU A 232 1.28 10.89 -13.16
CA GLU A 232 1.69 11.38 -14.49
C GLU A 232 3.22 11.37 -14.67
N THR A 233 3.97 11.77 -13.63
CA THR A 233 5.43 11.88 -13.69
C THR A 233 6.13 10.52 -13.61
N GLN A 234 5.64 9.61 -12.75
CA GLN A 234 6.17 8.25 -12.66
C GLN A 234 5.97 7.46 -13.95
N GLU A 235 4.90 7.73 -14.70
CA GLU A 235 4.67 7.12 -16.01
C GLU A 235 5.75 7.44 -17.04
N HIS A 236 6.35 8.64 -16.99
CA HIS A 236 7.44 9.01 -17.91
C HIS A 236 8.76 8.28 -17.61
N LEU A 237 8.89 7.66 -16.44
CA LEU A 237 10.10 6.95 -16.01
C LEU A 237 10.02 5.43 -16.23
N VAL A 238 8.83 4.86 -16.43
CA VAL A 238 8.62 3.41 -16.58
C VAL A 238 8.73 2.94 -18.05
N PHE A 239 8.74 3.87 -19.01
CA PHE A 239 8.93 3.59 -20.44
C PHE A 239 10.30 4.02 -21.00
N ARG A 240 11.32 4.12 -20.14
CA ARG A 240 12.73 4.22 -20.56
C ARG A 240 13.51 2.97 -20.16
#